data_AF-A0A3B8LZN9-F1
#
_entry.id   AF-A0A3B8LZN9-F1
#
_cell.length_a   1.000
_cell.length_b   1.000
_cell.length_c   1.000
_cell.angle_alpha   90.00
_cell.angle_beta   90.00
_cell.angle_gamma   90.00
#
_symmetry.space_group_name_H-M   'P 1'
#
loop_
_entity.id
_entity.type
_entity.pdbx_description
1 polymer ?
#
loop_
_entity_poly.entity_id
_entity_poly.type
_entity_poly.pdbx_seq_one_letter_code
_entity_poly.pdbx_strand_id
1 'polypeptide(L)'
;MMAVALGGEPRPVAVDQGQQSDHWAFQSIQKPSVPVTRHNDRVRNPIDAFVFGRLEAEGLAPRPAADRLTLHRRVSLDLIGLPPTPAEQRRFAADTQPGAWERLVGRLLSRPEFGERWARHWLDVARYGESNGYERDGSKPNAWRFRDYVISAFNDDLPFDRFVSEQLAGDEVEGSDARSQIATTFLRLGTWDDEPADPFADRFDQLDDVLGTTASAFLGLTLRCARCHDHKFEPLSQKDYYGILAVFTPLKRPEKIKSATHREEFDREVGSPAELREYRETIARSDELLGRLKTQLAELLARVRDRFLKTAAAGGDPKLSREVANAFLADAKTSTPKQKALVKQHAKMLERHLSESFTEAERVDRTRLSSQIASVTEARPEAPPRAYIWYEDTPKPVKTQLFERGDPYSPRGEVKPAVPVILRNGRVRPPASLKTSTGRRLWLARWMTSRSNPLVARVFVNRLWQHLLGDGLVTTESDFGEMGDVPFHQELLDWLSADLIDSGWKVKRMLRQIVTSAVYRMDSRPQAAAIASDPQERLLWRFRQRRLDAEAFRDSVLAVTGQLNRTMRGPSVYPT
;
A
#
# COMPACT_ATOMS: atom_id res chain seq x y z
N MET A 1 -4.71 56.19 28.04
CA MET A 1 -4.74 55.07 29.00
C MET A 1 -4.86 53.78 28.19
N MET A 2 -3.90 52.87 28.39
CA MET A 2 -3.81 51.48 27.87
C MET A 2 -3.67 51.26 26.35
N ALA A 3 -2.42 51.23 25.90
CA ALA A 3 -2.01 50.49 24.71
C ALA A 3 -1.86 49.01 25.08
N VAL A 4 -2.57 48.14 24.34
CA VAL A 4 -2.52 46.69 24.46
C VAL A 4 -1.21 46.18 23.83
N ALA A 5 -0.38 45.50 24.62
CA ALA A 5 0.86 44.90 24.17
C ALA A 5 0.59 43.73 23.22
N LEU A 6 1.10 43.84 21.99
CA LEU A 6 1.16 42.76 21.01
C LEU A 6 2.07 41.64 21.51
N GLY A 7 1.59 40.40 21.35
CA GLY A 7 2.20 39.18 21.83
C GLY A 7 3.66 39.01 21.42
N GLY A 8 4.48 38.60 22.40
CA GLY A 8 5.88 38.26 22.18
C GLY A 8 6.03 37.08 21.22
N GLU A 9 6.95 37.21 20.28
CA GLU A 9 7.40 36.11 19.43
C GLU A 9 7.82 34.91 20.30
N PRO A 10 7.49 33.67 19.89
CA PRO A 10 7.96 32.49 20.60
C PRO A 10 9.49 32.46 20.54
N ARG A 11 10.12 32.50 21.72
CA ARG A 11 11.58 32.34 21.85
C ARG A 11 12.04 31.07 21.13
N PRO A 12 13.13 31.11 20.34
CA PRO A 12 13.72 29.91 19.77
C PRO A 12 14.13 28.99 20.93
N VAL A 13 13.53 27.81 20.99
CA VAL A 13 14.00 26.74 21.86
C VAL A 13 15.41 26.40 21.40
N ALA A 14 16.39 26.55 22.29
CA ALA A 14 17.76 26.14 22.04
C ALA A 14 17.75 24.67 21.59
N VAL A 15 18.17 24.47 20.34
CA VAL A 15 18.28 23.15 19.73
C VAL A 15 19.53 22.52 20.32
N ASP A 16 19.36 21.48 21.12
CA ASP A 16 20.43 20.59 21.55
C ASP A 16 21.27 20.23 20.31
N GLN A 17 22.56 20.55 20.35
CA GLN A 17 23.46 20.21 19.25
C GLN A 17 23.45 18.69 19.16
N GLY A 18 22.90 18.16 18.07
CA GLY A 18 22.57 16.74 17.96
C GLY A 18 23.72 15.86 18.41
N GLN A 19 23.38 14.79 19.13
CA GLN A 19 24.33 13.74 19.48
C GLN A 19 25.10 13.35 18.21
N GLN A 20 26.43 13.55 18.22
CA GLN A 20 27.30 13.18 17.12
C GLN A 20 27.74 11.73 17.35
N SER A 21 27.61 10.90 16.32
CA SER A 21 28.22 9.57 16.25
C SER A 21 29.20 9.56 15.09
N ASP A 22 30.25 8.75 15.19
CA ASP A 22 31.20 8.44 14.12
C ASP A 22 30.75 7.23 13.27
N HIS A 23 29.64 6.58 13.65
CA HIS A 23 29.08 5.46 12.92
C HIS A 23 28.70 5.84 11.49
N TRP A 24 29.13 5.01 10.54
CA TRP A 24 29.07 5.28 9.10
C TRP A 24 27.64 5.56 8.61
N ALA A 25 26.64 4.86 9.17
CA ALA A 25 25.25 4.95 8.72
C ALA A 25 24.58 6.28 9.10
N PHE A 26 25.06 6.94 10.16
CA PHE A 26 24.53 8.23 10.61
C PHE A 26 25.22 9.43 9.94
N GLN A 27 26.35 9.19 9.26
CA GLN A 27 27.01 10.22 8.46
C GLN A 27 26.17 10.60 7.25
N SER A 28 26.19 11.89 6.89
CA SER A 28 25.59 12.39 5.66
C SER A 28 26.16 11.64 4.44
N ILE A 29 25.28 11.27 3.51
CA ILE A 29 25.68 10.58 2.27
C ILE A 29 26.58 11.51 1.46
N GLN A 30 27.83 11.10 1.28
CA GLN A 30 28.75 11.71 0.32
C GLN A 30 28.69 10.93 -1.00
N LYS A 31 29.11 11.54 -2.11
CA LYS A 31 29.26 10.85 -3.40
C LYS A 31 30.76 10.64 -3.67
N PRO A 32 31.34 9.47 -3.35
CA PRO A 32 32.76 9.22 -3.55
C PRO A 32 33.15 9.33 -5.03
N SER A 33 34.42 9.66 -5.28
CA SER A 33 34.98 9.59 -6.63
C SER A 33 35.05 8.13 -7.09
N VAL A 34 34.72 7.89 -8.35
CA VAL A 34 34.82 6.54 -8.95
C VAL A 34 36.30 6.13 -9.02
N PRO A 35 36.71 4.99 -8.45
CA PRO A 35 38.11 4.58 -8.43
C PRO A 35 38.61 4.17 -9.81
N VAL A 36 39.93 4.26 -10.01
CA VAL A 36 40.61 3.74 -11.20
C VAL A 36 41.14 2.34 -10.88
N THR A 37 40.87 1.37 -11.76
CA THR A 37 41.29 -0.03 -11.60
C THR A 37 42.14 -0.50 -12.78
N ARG A 38 43.01 -1.49 -12.58
CA ARG A 38 43.72 -2.16 -13.68
C ARG A 38 42.78 -2.90 -14.65
N HIS A 39 41.53 -3.13 -14.25
CA HIS A 39 40.50 -3.79 -15.06
C HIS A 39 39.59 -2.83 -15.85
N ASN A 40 40.11 -1.65 -16.23
CA ASN A 40 39.34 -0.60 -16.93
C ASN A 40 38.67 -1.09 -18.23
N ASP A 41 39.27 -2.06 -18.93
CA ASP A 41 38.72 -2.68 -20.14
C ASP A 41 37.40 -3.44 -19.89
N ARG A 42 37.15 -3.82 -18.63
CA ARG A 42 35.97 -4.59 -18.21
C ARG A 42 34.93 -3.73 -17.48
N VAL A 43 35.26 -2.50 -17.10
CA VAL A 43 34.35 -1.57 -16.41
C VAL A 43 33.26 -1.11 -17.39
N ARG A 44 32.00 -1.39 -17.08
CA ARG A 44 30.83 -0.95 -17.87
C ARG A 44 30.16 0.27 -17.25
N ASN A 45 30.17 0.35 -15.93
CA ASN A 45 29.66 1.49 -15.16
C ASN A 45 30.40 1.59 -13.80
N PRO A 46 30.16 2.64 -13.01
CA PRO A 46 30.87 2.86 -11.75
C PRO A 46 30.80 1.72 -10.73
N ILE A 47 29.75 0.89 -10.73
CA ILE A 47 29.65 -0.28 -9.84
C ILE A 47 30.86 -1.20 -10.05
N ASP A 48 31.23 -1.44 -11.31
CA ASP A 48 32.35 -2.30 -11.66
C ASP A 48 33.67 -1.72 -11.16
N ALA A 49 33.86 -0.40 -11.28
CA ALA A 49 35.07 0.26 -10.83
C ALA A 49 35.26 0.12 -9.30
N PHE A 50 34.20 0.37 -8.51
CA PHE A 50 34.26 0.19 -7.05
C PHE A 50 34.57 -1.25 -6.65
N VAL A 51 33.86 -2.22 -7.23
CA VAL A 51 34.08 -3.63 -6.90
C VAL A 51 35.46 -4.10 -7.37
N PHE A 52 35.89 -3.74 -8.58
CA PHE A 52 37.19 -4.18 -9.12
C PHE A 52 38.35 -3.53 -8.40
N GLY A 53 38.24 -2.25 -8.02
CA GLY A 53 39.23 -1.58 -7.18
C GLY A 53 39.36 -2.26 -5.82
N ARG A 54 38.24 -2.66 -5.20
CA ARG A 54 38.26 -3.41 -3.94
C ARG A 54 38.89 -4.81 -4.10
N LEU A 55 38.55 -5.54 -5.16
CA LEU A 55 39.16 -6.83 -5.47
C LEU A 55 40.67 -6.72 -5.70
N GLU A 56 41.10 -5.70 -6.45
CA GLU A 56 42.52 -5.44 -6.73
C GLU A 56 43.31 -5.17 -5.44
N ALA A 57 42.74 -4.37 -4.53
CA ALA A 57 43.35 -4.09 -3.23
C ALA A 57 43.52 -5.35 -2.36
N GLU A 58 42.63 -6.33 -2.52
CA GLU A 58 42.65 -7.61 -1.81
C GLU A 58 43.36 -8.72 -2.61
N GLY A 59 44.03 -8.38 -3.73
CA GLY A 59 44.77 -9.35 -4.53
C GLY A 59 43.91 -10.37 -5.28
N LEU A 60 42.62 -10.09 -5.44
CA LEU A 60 41.66 -10.93 -6.18
C LEU A 60 41.35 -10.33 -7.56
N ALA A 61 40.86 -11.19 -8.47
CA ALA A 61 40.46 -10.79 -9.81
C ALA A 61 38.97 -11.12 -10.05
N PRO A 62 38.23 -10.25 -10.78
CA PRO A 62 36.83 -10.49 -11.09
C PRO A 62 36.65 -11.65 -12.08
N ARG A 63 35.68 -12.55 -11.85
CA ARG A 63 35.31 -13.62 -12.78
C ARG A 63 34.82 -13.10 -14.13
N PRO A 64 35.06 -13.81 -15.26
CA PRO A 64 34.56 -13.39 -16.56
C PRO A 64 33.02 -13.42 -16.60
N ALA A 65 32.43 -12.80 -17.63
CA ALA A 65 30.99 -12.83 -17.81
C ALA A 65 30.47 -14.27 -18.03
N ALA A 66 29.27 -14.55 -17.51
CA ALA A 66 28.55 -15.78 -17.81
C ALA A 66 28.12 -15.82 -19.29
N ASP A 67 27.81 -17.03 -19.78
CA ASP A 67 27.28 -17.20 -21.14
C ASP A 67 25.91 -16.51 -21.31
N ARG A 68 25.55 -16.26 -22.57
CA ARG A 68 24.35 -15.48 -22.92
C ARG A 68 23.05 -16.10 -22.40
N LEU A 69 22.92 -17.43 -22.41
CA LEU A 69 21.69 -18.09 -21.98
C LEU A 69 21.55 -18.05 -20.46
N THR A 70 22.66 -18.26 -19.73
CA THR A 70 22.71 -18.06 -18.28
C THR A 70 22.32 -16.64 -17.88
N LEU A 71 22.89 -15.63 -18.55
CA LEU A 71 22.56 -14.23 -18.30
C LEU A 71 21.09 -13.90 -18.59
N HIS A 72 20.56 -14.37 -19.72
CA HIS A 72 19.17 -14.15 -20.09
C HIS A 72 18.21 -14.78 -19.06
N ARG A 73 18.45 -16.02 -18.65
CA ARG A 73 17.65 -16.69 -17.63
C ARG A 73 17.70 -15.92 -16.30
N ARG A 74 18.89 -15.53 -15.86
CA ARG A 74 19.11 -14.77 -14.62
C ARG A 74 18.32 -13.48 -14.61
N VAL A 75 18.51 -12.62 -15.60
CA VAL A 75 17.86 -11.30 -15.64
C VAL A 75 16.36 -11.38 -15.85
N SER A 76 15.84 -12.40 -16.55
CA SER A 76 14.39 -12.60 -16.66
C SER A 76 13.79 -12.99 -15.31
N LEU A 77 14.39 -13.94 -14.59
CA LEU A 77 13.88 -14.34 -13.27
C LEU A 77 13.99 -13.18 -12.26
N ASP A 78 15.10 -12.43 -12.29
CA ASP A 78 15.31 -11.31 -11.38
C ASP A 78 14.37 -10.13 -11.65
N LEU A 79 14.12 -9.77 -12.92
CA LEU A 79 13.32 -8.60 -13.25
C LEU A 79 11.82 -8.88 -13.36
N ILE A 80 11.41 -10.07 -13.80
CA ILE A 80 9.99 -10.38 -14.07
C ILE A 80 9.51 -11.69 -13.43
N GLY A 81 10.34 -12.38 -12.64
CA GLY A 81 9.96 -13.62 -11.94
C GLY A 81 9.75 -14.85 -12.85
N LEU A 82 9.88 -14.70 -14.17
CA LEU A 82 9.57 -15.73 -15.15
C LEU A 82 10.80 -16.10 -15.99
N PRO A 83 10.94 -17.38 -16.39
CA PRO A 83 12.02 -17.80 -17.29
C PRO A 83 11.73 -17.29 -18.71
N PRO A 84 12.78 -17.01 -19.52
CA PRO A 84 12.58 -16.61 -20.90
C PRO A 84 12.02 -17.77 -21.73
N THR A 85 11.06 -17.48 -22.60
CA THR A 85 10.50 -18.49 -23.52
C THR A 85 11.57 -18.99 -24.50
N PRO A 86 11.42 -20.20 -25.09
CA PRO A 86 12.35 -20.69 -26.11
C PRO A 86 12.53 -19.74 -27.30
N ALA A 87 11.46 -19.04 -27.69
CA ALA A 87 11.51 -18.03 -28.76
C ALA A 87 12.35 -16.81 -28.36
N GLU A 88 12.19 -16.30 -27.13
CA GLU A 88 13.00 -15.21 -26.60
C GLU A 88 14.48 -15.61 -26.48
N GLN A 89 14.76 -16.83 -26.03
CA GLN A 89 16.13 -17.36 -25.94
C GLN A 89 16.81 -17.39 -27.31
N ARG A 90 16.15 -17.93 -28.34
CA ARG A 90 16.67 -17.94 -29.72
C ARG A 90 16.89 -16.52 -30.25
N ARG A 91 15.93 -15.62 -30.04
CA ARG A 91 16.03 -14.22 -30.47
C ARG A 91 17.21 -13.51 -29.81
N PHE A 92 17.40 -13.68 -28.51
CA PHE A 92 18.52 -13.08 -27.81
C PHE A 92 19.85 -13.73 -28.18
N ALA A 93 19.91 -15.04 -28.38
CA ALA A 93 21.12 -15.73 -28.82
C ALA A 93 21.59 -15.23 -30.21
N ALA A 94 20.66 -14.93 -31.11
CA ALA A 94 20.95 -14.42 -32.45
C ALA A 94 21.22 -12.90 -32.53
N ASP A 95 20.91 -12.12 -31.49
CA ASP A 95 21.13 -10.66 -31.49
C ASP A 95 22.61 -10.30 -31.25
N THR A 96 23.33 -10.07 -32.34
CA THR A 96 24.75 -9.66 -32.37
C THR A 96 24.94 -8.14 -32.45
N GLN A 97 23.87 -7.35 -32.50
CA GLN A 97 23.99 -5.90 -32.62
C GLN A 97 24.54 -5.27 -31.33
N PRO A 98 25.30 -4.16 -31.41
CA PRO A 98 25.74 -3.41 -30.24
C PRO A 98 24.55 -3.06 -29.34
N GLY A 99 24.70 -3.19 -28.01
CA GLY A 99 23.63 -2.89 -27.05
C GLY A 99 22.54 -3.96 -26.88
N ALA A 100 22.75 -5.19 -27.38
CA ALA A 100 21.76 -6.28 -27.28
C ALA A 100 21.31 -6.57 -25.83
N TRP A 101 22.24 -6.49 -24.86
CA TRP A 101 21.95 -6.69 -23.45
C TRP A 101 21.06 -5.58 -22.88
N GLU A 102 21.40 -4.33 -23.16
CA GLU A 102 20.70 -3.14 -22.69
C GLU A 102 19.27 -3.07 -23.25
N ARG A 103 19.09 -3.47 -24.52
CA ARG A 103 17.76 -3.63 -25.13
C ARG A 103 16.97 -4.77 -24.49
N LEU A 104 17.59 -5.91 -24.17
CA LEU A 104 16.92 -6.99 -23.45
C LEU A 104 16.43 -6.52 -22.09
N VAL A 105 17.30 -5.89 -21.29
CA VAL A 105 16.95 -5.31 -19.99
C VAL A 105 15.82 -4.29 -20.15
N GLY A 106 15.87 -3.45 -21.19
CA GLY A 106 14.82 -2.48 -21.46
C GLY A 106 13.44 -3.10 -21.73
N ARG A 107 13.40 -4.19 -22.49
CA ARG A 107 12.15 -4.94 -22.73
C ARG A 107 11.61 -5.61 -21.47
N LEU A 108 12.48 -6.14 -20.61
CA LEU A 108 12.05 -6.76 -19.36
C LEU A 108 11.52 -5.73 -18.37
N LEU A 109 12.17 -4.58 -18.24
CA LEU A 109 11.71 -3.49 -17.38
C LEU A 109 10.39 -2.84 -17.87
N SER A 110 10.03 -3.00 -19.15
CA SER A 110 8.76 -2.50 -19.69
C SER A 110 7.61 -3.49 -19.57
N ARG A 111 7.88 -4.72 -19.13
CA ARG A 111 6.86 -5.76 -19.00
C ARG A 111 5.99 -5.55 -17.75
N PRO A 112 4.69 -5.83 -17.80
CA PRO A 112 3.81 -5.70 -16.65
C PRO A 112 4.20 -6.61 -15.47
N GLU A 113 4.77 -7.79 -15.74
CA GLU A 113 5.23 -8.75 -14.74
C GLU A 113 6.39 -8.20 -13.88
N PHE A 114 7.06 -7.14 -14.33
CA PHE A 114 8.05 -6.42 -13.52
C PHE A 114 7.41 -5.91 -12.22
N GLY A 115 6.25 -5.27 -12.32
CA GLY A 115 5.55 -4.72 -11.17
C GLY A 115 5.14 -5.81 -10.17
N GLU A 116 4.68 -6.97 -10.65
CA GLU A 116 4.33 -8.11 -9.78
C GLU A 116 5.55 -8.66 -9.06
N ARG A 117 6.65 -8.85 -9.79
CA ARG A 117 7.92 -9.33 -9.21
C ARG A 117 8.44 -8.40 -8.11
N TRP A 118 8.52 -7.10 -8.39
CA TRP A 118 9.11 -6.13 -7.48
C TRP A 118 8.17 -5.68 -6.36
N ALA A 119 6.86 -5.69 -6.60
CA ALA A 119 5.88 -5.41 -5.56
C ALA A 119 5.94 -6.43 -4.44
N ARG A 120 6.12 -7.72 -4.76
CA ARG A 120 6.23 -8.78 -3.74
C ARG A 120 7.27 -8.46 -2.67
N HIS A 121 8.48 -8.06 -3.08
CA HIS A 121 9.55 -7.69 -2.16
C HIS A 121 9.15 -6.56 -1.22
N TRP A 122 8.39 -5.57 -1.71
CA TRP A 122 7.87 -4.49 -0.87
C TRP A 122 6.70 -4.93 0.02
N LEU A 123 5.84 -5.82 -0.46
CA LEU A 123 4.68 -6.31 0.28
C LEU A 123 5.09 -7.08 1.53
N ASP A 124 6.19 -7.83 1.47
CA ASP A 124 6.78 -8.49 2.65
C ASP A 124 7.22 -7.46 3.70
N VAL A 125 7.90 -6.38 3.27
CA VAL A 125 8.32 -5.26 4.15
C VAL A 125 7.12 -4.52 4.73
N ALA A 126 6.04 -4.37 3.95
CA ALA A 126 4.81 -3.73 4.38
C ALA A 126 3.93 -4.62 5.27
N ARG A 127 4.34 -5.87 5.53
CA ARG A 127 3.58 -6.88 6.29
C ARG A 127 2.20 -7.11 5.69
N TYR A 128 2.16 -7.17 4.35
CA TYR A 128 0.93 -7.35 3.61
C TYR A 128 0.29 -8.70 3.92
N GLY A 129 -0.98 -8.66 4.30
CA GLY A 129 -1.83 -9.81 4.48
C GLY A 129 -3.29 -9.39 4.26
N GLU A 130 -4.09 -10.30 3.71
CA GLU A 130 -5.53 -10.07 3.47
C GLU A 130 -6.41 -10.71 4.54
N SER A 131 -5.81 -11.18 5.62
CA SER A 131 -6.48 -11.63 6.82
C SER A 131 -5.91 -10.91 8.04
N ASN A 132 -6.63 -10.95 9.17
CA ASN A 132 -6.27 -10.26 10.40
C ASN A 132 -4.96 -10.78 11.02
N GLY A 133 -4.59 -12.03 10.76
CA GLY A 133 -3.38 -12.65 11.30
C GLY A 133 -3.39 -12.72 12.84
N TYR A 134 -4.58 -12.82 13.44
CA TYR A 134 -4.80 -12.91 14.90
C TYR A 134 -5.90 -13.94 15.22
N GLU A 135 -6.24 -14.10 16.51
CA GLU A 135 -7.15 -15.15 17.01
C GLU A 135 -8.44 -15.30 16.18
N ARG A 136 -9.12 -14.19 15.89
CA ARG A 136 -10.23 -14.12 14.92
C ARG A 136 -9.69 -13.70 13.56
N ASP A 137 -9.23 -14.67 12.77
CA ASP A 137 -8.62 -14.43 11.47
C ASP A 137 -9.64 -14.08 10.37
N GLY A 138 -10.25 -12.89 10.49
CA GLY A 138 -11.19 -12.34 9.51
C GLY A 138 -10.48 -11.82 8.26
N SER A 139 -11.21 -11.71 7.15
CA SER A 139 -10.68 -11.14 5.91
C SER A 139 -10.61 -9.62 5.94
N LYS A 140 -9.69 -9.05 5.15
CA LYS A 140 -9.49 -7.61 4.91
C LYS A 140 -9.94 -7.26 3.48
N PRO A 141 -11.24 -6.99 3.23
CA PRO A 141 -11.85 -7.14 1.91
C PRO A 141 -11.26 -6.28 0.77
N ASN A 142 -10.74 -5.08 1.08
CA ASN A 142 -10.12 -4.20 0.07
C ASN A 142 -8.60 -4.09 0.20
N ALA A 143 -7.94 -4.94 1.00
CA ALA A 143 -6.48 -4.90 1.15
C ALA A 143 -5.73 -5.16 -0.18
N TRP A 144 -6.25 -6.02 -1.08
CA TRP A 144 -5.71 -6.22 -2.43
C TRP A 144 -5.51 -4.94 -3.25
N ARG A 145 -6.26 -3.87 -2.98
CA ARG A 145 -6.06 -2.59 -3.68
C ARG A 145 -4.70 -1.97 -3.36
N PHE A 146 -4.17 -2.20 -2.16
CA PHE A 146 -2.81 -1.79 -1.81
C PHE A 146 -1.77 -2.58 -2.62
N ARG A 147 -1.93 -3.90 -2.73
CA ARG A 147 -1.07 -4.73 -3.61
C ARG A 147 -1.07 -4.19 -5.04
N ASP A 148 -2.24 -3.90 -5.59
CA ASP A 148 -2.37 -3.36 -6.94
C ASP A 148 -1.77 -1.96 -7.10
N TYR A 149 -1.86 -1.12 -6.07
CA TYR A 149 -1.17 0.16 -6.00
C TYR A 149 0.36 -0.05 -6.06
N VAL A 150 0.92 -0.94 -5.25
CA VAL A 150 2.37 -1.21 -5.23
C VAL A 150 2.86 -1.75 -6.59
N ILE A 151 2.13 -2.71 -7.18
CA ILE A 151 2.41 -3.22 -8.53
C ILE A 151 2.44 -2.09 -9.55
N SER A 152 1.45 -1.19 -9.50
CA SER A 152 1.35 -0.07 -10.43
C SER A 152 2.45 0.97 -10.18
N ALA A 153 2.80 1.26 -8.92
CA ALA A 153 3.89 2.17 -8.58
C ALA A 153 5.24 1.72 -9.16
N PHE A 154 5.57 0.43 -9.07
CA PHE A 154 6.78 -0.10 -9.70
C PHE A 154 6.68 -0.09 -11.23
N ASN A 155 5.54 -0.48 -11.81
CA ASN A 155 5.38 -0.47 -13.27
C ASN A 155 5.45 0.93 -13.89
N ASP A 156 4.89 1.94 -13.22
CA ASP A 156 4.91 3.33 -13.65
C ASP A 156 6.26 4.03 -13.37
N ASP A 157 7.19 3.35 -12.68
CA ASP A 157 8.44 3.91 -12.17
C ASP A 157 8.20 5.19 -11.35
N LEU A 158 7.20 5.10 -10.44
CA LEU A 158 6.90 6.15 -9.48
C LEU A 158 8.18 6.46 -8.68
N PRO A 159 8.64 7.72 -8.62
CA PRO A 159 9.79 8.10 -7.82
C PRO A 159 9.65 7.58 -6.39
N PHE A 160 10.70 6.94 -5.85
CA PHE A 160 10.63 6.31 -4.54
C PHE A 160 10.35 7.31 -3.41
N ASP A 161 10.79 8.56 -3.53
CA ASP A 161 10.45 9.63 -2.58
C ASP A 161 8.94 9.96 -2.55
N ARG A 162 8.32 9.98 -3.74
CA ARG A 162 6.86 10.10 -3.86
C ARG A 162 6.17 8.86 -3.32
N PHE A 163 6.69 7.67 -3.59
CA PHE A 163 6.17 6.42 -3.04
C PHE A 163 6.17 6.43 -1.51
N VAL A 164 7.28 6.82 -0.85
CA VAL A 164 7.35 7.01 0.62
C VAL A 164 6.30 8.01 1.10
N SER A 165 6.14 9.13 0.39
CA SER A 165 5.14 10.16 0.73
C SER A 165 3.71 9.64 0.64
N GLU A 166 3.39 8.85 -0.38
CA GLU A 166 2.06 8.26 -0.54
C GLU A 166 1.79 7.17 0.53
N GLN A 167 2.79 6.34 0.85
CA GLN A 167 2.69 5.29 1.88
C GLN A 167 2.37 5.88 3.28
N LEU A 168 2.97 7.01 3.64
CA LEU A 168 2.78 7.63 4.95
C LEU A 168 1.66 8.67 4.98
N ALA A 169 1.40 9.34 3.85
CA ALA A 169 0.62 10.57 3.83
C ALA A 169 -0.11 10.81 2.51
N GLY A 170 -0.50 9.76 1.79
CA GLY A 170 -1.18 9.88 0.49
C GLY A 170 -2.54 10.61 0.53
N ASP A 171 -3.15 10.78 1.70
CA ASP A 171 -4.30 11.66 1.93
C ASP A 171 -3.93 13.14 2.19
N GLU A 172 -2.66 13.42 2.48
CA GLU A 172 -2.12 14.76 2.78
C GLU A 172 -1.34 15.38 1.61
N VAL A 173 -0.90 14.56 0.64
CA VAL A 173 -0.14 15.04 -0.52
C VAL A 173 -0.98 15.97 -1.41
N GLU A 174 -0.31 16.91 -2.06
CA GLU A 174 -0.94 17.73 -3.08
C GLU A 174 -1.44 16.85 -4.24
N GLY A 175 -2.65 17.14 -4.72
CA GLY A 175 -3.32 16.33 -5.73
C GLY A 175 -3.80 14.96 -5.23
N SER A 176 -3.99 14.78 -3.91
CA SER A 176 -4.50 13.52 -3.35
C SER A 176 -5.78 13.05 -4.04
N ASP A 177 -5.80 11.76 -4.36
CA ASP A 177 -6.81 11.03 -5.10
C ASP A 177 -6.99 9.62 -4.50
N ALA A 178 -7.86 8.79 -5.10
CA ALA A 178 -8.07 7.43 -4.62
C ALA A 178 -6.78 6.60 -4.58
N ARG A 179 -5.90 6.74 -5.59
CA ARG A 179 -4.66 5.96 -5.72
C ARG A 179 -3.70 6.27 -4.57
N SER A 180 -3.41 7.55 -4.34
CA SER A 180 -2.52 7.99 -3.27
C SER A 180 -3.12 7.68 -1.90
N GLN A 181 -4.42 7.83 -1.69
CA GLN A 181 -5.07 7.45 -0.44
C GLN A 181 -4.97 5.93 -0.16
N ILE A 182 -5.14 5.07 -1.18
CA ILE A 182 -4.95 3.61 -1.04
C ILE A 182 -3.54 3.26 -0.54
N ALA A 183 -2.52 4.02 -0.92
CA ALA A 183 -1.15 3.80 -0.47
C ALA A 183 -0.99 3.87 1.05
N THR A 184 -1.83 4.65 1.74
CA THR A 184 -1.80 4.75 3.22
C THR A 184 -2.26 3.48 3.94
N THR A 185 -2.71 2.46 3.20
CA THR A 185 -2.98 1.12 3.74
C THR A 185 -1.77 0.55 4.47
N PHE A 186 -0.54 0.94 4.10
CA PHE A 186 0.68 0.60 4.84
C PHE A 186 0.62 0.92 6.34
N LEU A 187 -0.08 1.99 6.73
CA LEU A 187 -0.25 2.37 8.13
C LEU A 187 -1.31 1.54 8.87
N ARG A 188 -1.97 0.60 8.20
CA ARG A 188 -3.00 -0.28 8.76
C ARG A 188 -2.70 -1.77 8.57
N LEU A 189 -1.78 -2.13 7.66
CA LEU A 189 -1.33 -3.52 7.50
C LEU A 189 -0.69 -4.05 8.79
N GLY A 190 -0.58 -5.37 8.88
CA GLY A 190 -0.18 -6.07 10.11
C GLY A 190 -1.33 -6.77 10.81
N THR A 191 -1.03 -7.26 12.01
CA THR A 191 -1.95 -8.02 12.85
C THR A 191 -3.09 -7.15 13.37
N TRP A 192 -4.30 -7.71 13.46
CA TRP A 192 -5.47 -7.01 13.96
C TRP A 192 -6.23 -7.84 15.00
N ASP A 193 -6.38 -7.26 16.19
CA ASP A 193 -7.24 -7.75 17.26
C ASP A 193 -8.59 -6.99 17.23
N ASP A 194 -9.67 -7.67 16.86
CA ASP A 194 -11.01 -7.08 16.75
C ASP A 194 -11.77 -7.01 18.09
N GLU A 195 -11.26 -7.64 19.14
CA GLU A 195 -11.86 -7.69 20.48
C GLU A 195 -10.82 -7.48 21.60
N PRO A 196 -10.09 -6.34 21.60
CA PRO A 196 -9.04 -6.11 22.57
C PRO A 196 -9.60 -6.04 23.99
N ALA A 197 -8.99 -6.79 24.92
CA ALA A 197 -9.36 -6.79 26.33
C ALA A 197 -9.18 -5.41 27.00
N ASP A 198 -8.14 -4.67 26.57
CA ASP A 198 -7.87 -3.29 26.96
C ASP A 198 -7.79 -2.39 25.70
N PRO A 199 -8.91 -1.76 25.32
CA PRO A 199 -8.96 -0.93 24.13
C PRO A 199 -8.06 0.33 24.17
N PHE A 200 -7.62 0.76 25.36
CA PHE A 200 -6.73 1.91 25.51
C PHE A 200 -5.26 1.50 25.34
N ALA A 201 -4.84 0.38 25.93
CA ALA A 201 -3.50 -0.16 25.72
C ALA A 201 -3.29 -0.61 24.27
N ASP A 202 -4.27 -1.31 23.68
CA ASP A 202 -4.29 -1.75 22.28
C ASP A 202 -4.02 -0.59 21.31
N ARG A 203 -4.59 0.59 21.57
CA ARG A 203 -4.34 1.79 20.76
C ARG A 203 -2.85 2.14 20.68
N PHE A 204 -2.10 2.01 21.76
CA PHE A 204 -0.66 2.30 21.78
C PHE A 204 0.16 1.18 21.16
N ASP A 205 -0.25 -0.07 21.31
CA ASP A 205 0.41 -1.21 20.65
C ASP A 205 0.28 -1.11 19.12
N GLN A 206 -0.86 -0.65 18.62
CA GLN A 206 -1.04 -0.40 17.19
C GLN A 206 -0.19 0.79 16.69
N LEU A 207 -0.09 1.87 17.47
CA LEU A 207 0.78 2.99 17.12
C LEU A 207 2.26 2.59 17.16
N ASP A 208 2.65 1.74 18.11
CA ASP A 208 3.98 1.13 18.18
C ASP A 208 4.28 0.29 16.92
N ASP A 209 3.29 -0.47 16.47
CA ASP A 209 3.41 -1.30 15.27
C ASP A 209 3.59 -0.47 13.99
N VAL A 210 2.81 0.61 13.82
CA VAL A 210 2.96 1.56 12.71
C VAL A 210 4.31 2.25 12.74
N LEU A 211 4.74 2.72 13.92
CA LEU A 211 6.04 3.34 14.12
C LEU A 211 7.17 2.37 13.81
N GLY A 212 7.13 1.18 14.39
CA GLY A 212 8.16 0.15 14.25
C GLY A 212 8.33 -0.29 12.80
N THR A 213 7.22 -0.51 12.11
CA THR A 213 7.21 -0.83 10.68
C THR A 213 7.79 0.31 9.86
N THR A 214 7.39 1.55 10.13
CA THR A 214 7.93 2.73 9.44
C THR A 214 9.44 2.86 9.65
N ALA A 215 9.91 2.71 10.90
CA ALA A 215 11.32 2.82 11.23
C ALA A 215 12.15 1.71 10.57
N SER A 216 11.72 0.45 10.66
CA SER A 216 12.40 -0.69 10.03
C SER A 216 12.35 -0.59 8.49
N ALA A 217 11.20 -0.26 7.91
CA ALA A 217 11.00 -0.21 6.48
C ALA A 217 11.76 0.94 5.82
N PHE A 218 11.80 2.14 6.42
CA PHE A 218 12.42 3.29 5.75
C PHE A 218 13.76 3.68 6.32
N LEU A 219 13.93 3.63 7.65
CA LEU A 219 15.16 4.07 8.31
C LEU A 219 16.13 2.90 8.55
N GLY A 220 15.66 1.64 8.53
CA GLY A 220 16.49 0.50 8.88
C GLY A 220 17.01 0.60 10.33
N LEU A 221 16.12 0.97 11.27
CA LEU A 221 16.45 1.12 12.68
C LEU A 221 15.48 0.35 13.58
N THR A 222 16.00 -0.17 14.70
CA THR A 222 15.26 -0.94 15.71
C THR A 222 14.61 -0.06 16.78
N LEU A 223 13.93 1.01 16.37
CA LEU A 223 13.46 2.08 17.26
C LEU A 223 12.49 1.62 18.37
N ARG A 224 11.80 0.48 18.21
CA ARG A 224 10.82 -0.04 19.19
C ARG A 224 11.44 -0.35 20.55
N CYS A 225 12.72 -0.71 20.60
CA CYS A 225 13.42 -0.94 21.87
C CYS A 225 13.49 0.32 22.73
N ALA A 226 13.39 1.51 22.12
CA ALA A 226 13.35 2.78 22.83
C ALA A 226 11.97 3.12 23.42
N ARG A 227 10.95 2.24 23.34
CA ARG A 227 9.62 2.48 23.91
C ARG A 227 9.67 2.63 25.44
N CYS A 228 10.37 1.73 26.12
CA CYS A 228 10.35 1.64 27.57
C CYS A 228 11.50 2.41 28.25
N HIS A 229 12.64 2.54 27.59
CA HIS A 229 13.82 3.22 28.08
C HIS A 229 14.68 3.69 26.91
N ASP A 230 15.66 4.56 27.14
CA ASP A 230 16.65 4.88 26.11
C ASP A 230 17.34 3.60 25.63
N HIS A 231 17.51 3.46 24.31
CA HIS A 231 18.02 2.23 23.71
C HIS A 231 19.37 1.84 24.34
N LYS A 232 19.57 0.54 24.61
CA LYS A 232 20.71 0.05 25.39
C LYS A 232 22.08 0.26 24.72
N PHE A 233 22.13 0.11 23.39
CA PHE A 233 23.37 0.11 22.60
C PHE A 233 23.41 1.22 21.55
N GLU A 234 22.31 1.45 20.84
CA GLU A 234 22.16 2.55 19.89
C GLU A 234 21.90 3.92 20.54
N PRO A 235 22.31 5.02 19.89
CA PRO A 235 22.06 6.40 20.31
C PRO A 235 20.61 6.85 20.02
N LEU A 236 19.64 6.06 20.46
CA LEU A 236 18.21 6.32 20.29
C LEU A 236 17.55 6.50 21.66
N SER A 237 17.04 7.70 21.94
CA SER A 237 16.37 7.99 23.20
C SER A 237 14.91 7.58 23.18
N GLN A 238 14.32 7.42 24.37
CA GLN A 238 12.88 7.27 24.52
C GLN A 238 12.12 8.44 23.88
N LYS A 239 12.68 9.66 23.96
CA LYS A 239 12.10 10.84 23.31
C LYS A 239 12.10 10.76 21.79
N ASP A 240 13.06 10.09 21.17
CA ASP A 240 13.08 9.86 19.72
C ASP A 240 11.92 8.95 19.30
N TYR A 241 11.69 7.87 20.05
CA TYR A 241 10.54 6.99 19.86
C TYR A 241 9.21 7.76 19.98
N TYR A 242 8.97 8.46 21.09
CA TYR A 242 7.71 9.21 21.27
C TYR A 242 7.57 10.40 20.33
N GLY A 243 8.70 10.95 19.85
CA GLY A 243 8.73 11.98 18.82
C GLY A 243 8.17 11.48 17.48
N ILE A 244 8.53 10.27 17.05
CA ILE A 244 7.90 9.64 15.87
C ILE A 244 6.46 9.20 16.20
N LEU A 245 6.20 8.66 17.39
CA LEU A 245 4.85 8.24 17.79
C LEU A 245 3.86 9.41 17.70
N ALA A 246 4.31 10.62 18.05
CA ALA A 246 3.53 11.85 17.95
C ALA A 246 3.13 12.23 16.52
N VAL A 247 3.83 11.73 15.50
CA VAL A 247 3.44 11.88 14.09
C VAL A 247 2.18 11.08 13.78
N PHE A 248 2.08 9.86 14.30
CA PHE A 248 0.98 8.93 14.00
C PHE A 248 -0.19 9.00 14.98
N THR A 249 0.02 9.60 16.15
CA THR A 249 -1.01 9.75 17.20
C THR A 249 -2.37 10.27 16.69
N PRO A 250 -2.45 11.23 15.75
CA PRO A 250 -3.74 11.73 15.22
C PRO A 250 -4.54 10.72 14.38
N LEU A 251 -3.93 9.64 13.89
CA LEU A 251 -4.61 8.66 13.04
C LEU A 251 -5.77 8.00 13.78
N LYS A 252 -6.90 7.86 13.12
CA LYS A 252 -8.10 7.20 13.62
C LYS A 252 -8.42 5.97 12.79
N ARG A 253 -9.02 5.01 13.48
CA ARG A 253 -9.55 3.80 12.86
C ARG A 253 -10.96 4.05 12.37
N PRO A 254 -11.33 3.55 11.17
CA PRO A 254 -12.72 3.56 10.73
C PRO A 254 -13.49 2.44 11.43
N GLU A 255 -13.90 2.70 12.67
CA GLU A 255 -14.61 1.75 13.53
C GLU A 255 -16.01 2.24 13.92
N LYS A 256 -16.92 1.27 14.09
CA LYS A 256 -18.18 1.42 14.82
C LYS A 256 -18.07 0.64 16.12
N ILE A 257 -18.18 1.33 17.23
CA ILE A 257 -18.22 0.72 18.55
C ILE A 257 -19.62 0.11 18.74
N LYS A 258 -19.71 -1.23 18.73
CA LYS A 258 -20.97 -1.97 18.95
C LYS A 258 -21.18 -2.27 20.43
N SER A 259 -20.11 -2.53 21.19
CA SER A 259 -20.10 -2.68 22.65
C SER A 259 -18.75 -2.23 23.23
N ALA A 260 -18.57 -2.34 24.55
CA ALA A 260 -17.30 -2.01 25.21
C ALA A 260 -16.10 -2.86 24.70
N THR A 261 -16.36 -4.07 24.21
CA THR A 261 -15.33 -5.04 23.78
C THR A 261 -15.43 -5.43 22.31
N HIS A 262 -16.49 -5.01 21.58
CA HIS A 262 -16.69 -5.38 20.19
C HIS A 262 -16.73 -4.16 19.26
N ARG A 263 -15.80 -4.14 18.30
CA ARG A 263 -15.62 -3.09 17.31
C ARG A 263 -15.83 -3.67 15.92
N GLU A 264 -16.70 -3.04 15.12
CA GLU A 264 -16.84 -3.37 13.69
C GLU A 264 -16.13 -2.31 12.86
N GLU A 265 -15.10 -2.72 12.13
CA GLU A 265 -14.40 -1.83 11.23
C GLU A 265 -14.94 -1.88 9.81
N PHE A 266 -14.72 -0.78 9.09
CA PHE A 266 -15.12 -0.67 7.70
C PHE A 266 -14.02 0.00 6.88
N ASP A 267 -13.91 -0.40 5.62
CA ASP A 267 -13.03 0.30 4.67
C ASP A 267 -13.61 1.66 4.33
N ARG A 268 -12.75 2.67 4.12
CA ARG A 268 -13.20 4.04 3.82
C ARG A 268 -13.32 4.26 2.33
N GLU A 269 -14.35 5.00 1.91
CA GLU A 269 -14.39 5.57 0.56
C GLU A 269 -13.19 6.48 0.35
N VAL A 270 -12.52 6.31 -0.79
CA VAL A 270 -11.37 7.10 -1.20
C VAL A 270 -11.62 7.73 -2.56
N GLY A 271 -11.01 8.89 -2.79
CA GLY A 271 -11.25 9.74 -3.95
C GLY A 271 -10.95 11.19 -3.65
N SER A 272 -10.87 12.01 -4.68
CA SER A 272 -10.74 13.46 -4.49
C SER A 272 -12.02 14.01 -3.82
N PRO A 273 -11.91 15.11 -3.04
CA PRO A 273 -13.08 15.72 -2.44
C PRO A 273 -14.15 16.13 -3.46
N ALA A 274 -13.77 16.46 -4.70
CA ALA A 274 -14.69 16.82 -5.76
C ALA A 274 -15.48 15.59 -6.26
N GLU A 275 -14.79 14.49 -6.59
CA GLU A 275 -15.41 13.24 -7.03
C GLU A 275 -16.36 12.68 -5.98
N LEU A 276 -15.95 12.67 -4.71
CA LEU A 276 -16.80 12.16 -3.63
C LEU A 276 -18.05 13.02 -3.39
N ARG A 277 -17.96 14.35 -3.58
CA ARG A 277 -19.14 15.23 -3.50
C ARG A 277 -20.08 15.00 -4.67
N GLU A 278 -19.55 14.98 -5.89
CA GLU A 278 -20.34 14.77 -7.11
C GLU A 278 -21.06 13.42 -7.08
N TYR A 279 -20.39 12.36 -6.64
CA TYR A 279 -21.00 11.04 -6.43
C TYR A 279 -22.16 11.12 -5.44
N ARG A 280 -21.95 11.72 -4.27
CA ARG A 280 -22.98 11.84 -3.22
C ARG A 280 -24.19 12.65 -3.68
N GLU A 281 -23.97 13.77 -4.36
CA GLU A 281 -25.04 14.62 -4.90
C GLU A 281 -25.82 13.90 -6.00
N THR A 282 -25.14 13.15 -6.88
CA THR A 282 -25.80 12.37 -7.93
C THR A 282 -26.60 11.22 -7.35
N ILE A 283 -26.06 10.50 -6.38
CA ILE A 283 -26.77 9.43 -5.67
C ILE A 283 -27.99 9.98 -4.92
N ALA A 284 -27.87 11.10 -4.22
CA ALA A 284 -29.00 11.72 -3.53
C ALA A 284 -30.13 12.10 -4.49
N ARG A 285 -29.80 12.71 -5.64
CA ARG A 285 -30.79 13.04 -6.69
C ARG A 285 -31.44 11.78 -7.28
N SER A 286 -30.66 10.75 -7.55
CA SER A 286 -31.17 9.47 -8.05
C SER A 286 -32.08 8.79 -7.05
N ASP A 287 -31.72 8.76 -5.76
CA ASP A 287 -32.53 8.15 -4.71
C ASP A 287 -33.85 8.91 -4.50
N GLU A 288 -33.84 10.26 -4.56
CA GLU A 288 -35.06 11.06 -4.50
C GLU A 288 -35.98 10.78 -5.70
N LEU A 289 -35.43 10.75 -6.92
CA LEU A 289 -36.19 10.46 -8.14
C LEU A 289 -36.75 9.03 -8.13
N LEU A 290 -35.94 8.04 -7.73
CA LEU A 290 -36.38 6.66 -7.57
C LEU A 290 -37.48 6.55 -6.52
N GLY A 291 -37.36 7.27 -5.40
CA GLY A 291 -38.40 7.36 -4.38
C GLY A 291 -39.72 7.84 -4.97
N ARG A 292 -39.71 8.97 -5.69
CA ARG A 292 -40.91 9.52 -6.34
C ARG A 292 -41.52 8.57 -7.37
N LEU A 293 -40.70 8.01 -8.27
CA LEU A 293 -41.16 7.10 -9.32
C LEU A 293 -41.73 5.80 -8.74
N LYS A 294 -41.10 5.24 -7.71
CA LYS A 294 -41.59 4.04 -7.01
C LYS A 294 -42.91 4.32 -6.30
N THR A 295 -43.07 5.49 -5.68
CA THR A 295 -44.35 5.91 -5.08
C THR A 295 -45.44 6.03 -6.15
N GLN A 296 -45.18 6.71 -7.27
CA GLN A 296 -46.14 6.83 -8.38
C GLN A 296 -46.54 5.47 -8.95
N LEU A 297 -45.57 4.55 -9.11
CA LEU A 297 -45.86 3.19 -9.55
C LEU A 297 -46.70 2.44 -8.52
N ALA A 298 -46.36 2.53 -7.23
CA ALA A 298 -47.13 1.91 -6.16
C ALA A 298 -48.58 2.44 -6.09
N GLU A 299 -48.78 3.75 -6.25
CA GLU A 299 -50.10 4.38 -6.33
C GLU A 299 -50.89 3.90 -7.54
N LEU A 300 -50.26 3.82 -8.72
CA LEU A 300 -50.90 3.27 -9.92
C LEU A 300 -51.36 1.82 -9.68
N LEU A 301 -50.48 0.98 -9.14
CA LEU A 301 -50.81 -0.41 -8.82
C LEU A 301 -51.94 -0.51 -7.78
N ALA A 302 -51.92 0.36 -6.76
CA ALA A 302 -52.96 0.42 -5.74
C ALA A 302 -54.32 0.85 -6.31
N ARG A 303 -54.35 1.86 -7.21
CA ARG A 303 -55.58 2.31 -7.89
C ARG A 303 -56.19 1.20 -8.75
N VAL A 304 -55.37 0.52 -9.56
CA VAL A 304 -55.82 -0.61 -10.40
C VAL A 304 -56.36 -1.73 -9.51
N ARG A 305 -55.67 -2.05 -8.41
CA ARG A 305 -56.11 -3.05 -7.44
C ARG A 305 -57.42 -2.71 -6.77
N ASP A 306 -57.58 -1.49 -6.26
CA ASP A 306 -58.80 -1.05 -5.60
C ASP A 306 -60.00 -1.06 -6.57
N ARG A 307 -59.81 -0.55 -7.79
CA ARG A 307 -60.85 -0.58 -8.84
C ARG A 307 -61.27 -2.01 -9.17
N PHE A 308 -60.32 -2.91 -9.42
CA PHE A 308 -60.62 -4.32 -9.74
C PHE A 308 -61.40 -4.99 -8.61
N LEU A 309 -60.93 -4.84 -7.36
CA LEU A 309 -61.58 -5.46 -6.19
C LEU A 309 -62.99 -4.90 -5.95
N LYS A 310 -63.20 -3.59 -6.09
CA LYS A 310 -64.53 -2.97 -5.94
C LYS A 310 -65.50 -3.43 -7.02
N THR A 311 -65.06 -3.54 -8.27
CA THR A 311 -65.89 -4.07 -9.38
C THR A 311 -66.27 -5.53 -9.13
N ALA A 312 -65.31 -6.37 -8.72
CA ALA A 312 -65.57 -7.77 -8.38
C ALA A 312 -66.51 -7.92 -7.17
N ALA A 313 -66.35 -7.11 -6.12
CA ALA A 313 -67.22 -7.10 -4.94
C ALA A 313 -68.67 -6.72 -5.26
N ALA A 314 -68.87 -5.81 -6.22
CA ALA A 314 -70.19 -5.43 -6.75
C ALA A 314 -70.81 -6.50 -7.66
N GLY A 315 -70.09 -7.56 -7.99
CA GLY A 315 -70.54 -8.63 -8.90
C GLY A 315 -70.35 -8.32 -10.38
N GLY A 316 -69.58 -7.27 -10.72
CA GLY A 316 -69.36 -6.81 -12.09
C GLY A 316 -68.16 -7.44 -12.80
N ASP A 317 -67.41 -8.33 -12.15
CA ASP A 317 -66.26 -9.02 -12.76
C ASP A 317 -66.40 -10.55 -12.60
N PRO A 318 -66.51 -11.32 -13.70
CA PRO A 318 -66.66 -12.78 -13.63
C PRO A 318 -65.38 -13.51 -13.20
N LYS A 319 -64.23 -12.82 -13.14
CA LYS A 319 -62.92 -13.43 -12.86
C LYS A 319 -62.64 -13.62 -11.36
N LEU A 320 -63.38 -12.93 -10.48
CA LEU A 320 -63.20 -13.03 -9.02
C LEU A 320 -64.56 -12.99 -8.32
N SER A 321 -64.84 -13.97 -7.45
CA SER A 321 -66.12 -14.02 -6.72
C SER A 321 -66.24 -12.86 -5.73
N ARG A 322 -67.47 -12.43 -5.47
CA ARG A 322 -67.77 -11.34 -4.51
C ARG A 322 -67.22 -11.63 -3.11
N GLU A 323 -67.29 -12.89 -2.68
CA GLU A 323 -66.77 -13.33 -1.38
C GLU A 323 -65.25 -13.16 -1.29
N VAL A 324 -64.52 -13.56 -2.34
CA VAL A 324 -63.06 -13.43 -2.38
C VAL A 324 -62.65 -11.96 -2.49
N ALA A 325 -63.33 -11.15 -3.31
CA ALA A 325 -63.07 -9.71 -3.43
C ALA A 325 -63.27 -8.97 -2.08
N ASN A 326 -64.37 -9.25 -1.38
CA ASN A 326 -64.63 -8.68 -0.05
C ASN A 326 -63.60 -9.14 1.00
N ALA A 327 -63.06 -10.35 0.88
CA ALA A 327 -61.98 -10.81 1.74
C ALA A 327 -60.68 -10.02 1.53
N PHE A 328 -60.37 -9.60 0.30
CA PHE A 328 -59.21 -8.73 -0.01
C PHE A 328 -59.39 -7.26 0.37
N LEU A 329 -60.64 -6.77 0.46
CA LEU A 329 -60.97 -5.40 0.86
C LEU A 329 -61.10 -5.24 2.39
N ALA A 330 -61.29 -6.34 3.13
CA ALA A 330 -61.42 -6.30 4.58
C ALA A 330 -60.12 -5.84 5.28
N ASP A 331 -60.24 -5.11 6.39
CA ASP A 331 -59.09 -4.73 7.20
C ASP A 331 -58.40 -6.00 7.73
N ALA A 332 -57.10 -6.11 7.46
CA ALA A 332 -56.28 -7.25 7.85
C ALA A 332 -56.28 -7.51 9.37
N LYS A 333 -56.44 -6.46 10.19
CA LYS A 333 -56.48 -6.55 11.66
C LYS A 333 -57.79 -7.13 12.18
N THR A 334 -58.90 -6.90 11.47
CA THR A 334 -60.24 -7.38 11.85
C THR A 334 -60.74 -8.54 10.99
N SER A 335 -59.93 -9.03 10.05
CA SER A 335 -60.29 -10.12 9.13
C SER A 335 -60.46 -11.45 9.87
N THR A 336 -61.56 -12.15 9.57
CA THR A 336 -61.87 -13.49 10.09
C THR A 336 -60.87 -14.55 9.58
N PRO A 337 -60.72 -15.70 10.27
CA PRO A 337 -59.88 -16.80 9.79
C PRO A 337 -60.24 -17.27 8.37
N LYS A 338 -61.54 -17.27 8.03
CA LYS A 338 -62.04 -17.60 6.68
C LYS A 338 -61.56 -16.58 5.64
N GLN A 339 -61.66 -15.28 5.92
CA GLN A 339 -61.17 -14.23 5.03
C GLN A 339 -59.65 -14.30 4.82
N LYS A 340 -58.88 -14.54 5.89
CA LYS A 340 -57.42 -14.72 5.79
C LYS A 340 -57.04 -15.93 4.95
N ALA A 341 -57.76 -17.04 5.08
CA ALA A 341 -57.55 -18.23 4.25
C ALA A 341 -57.84 -17.96 2.77
N LEU A 342 -58.94 -17.25 2.45
CA LEU A 342 -59.30 -16.87 1.09
C LEU A 342 -58.26 -15.94 0.45
N VAL A 343 -57.78 -14.92 1.18
CA VAL A 343 -56.70 -14.03 0.71
C VAL A 343 -55.44 -14.84 0.37
N LYS A 344 -55.03 -15.75 1.26
CA LYS A 344 -53.84 -16.60 1.04
C LYS A 344 -54.01 -17.54 -0.16
N GLN A 345 -55.17 -18.17 -0.29
CA GLN A 345 -55.47 -19.11 -1.37
C GLN A 345 -55.52 -18.44 -2.74
N HIS A 346 -56.02 -17.20 -2.82
CA HIS A 346 -56.28 -16.51 -4.08
C HIS A 346 -55.27 -15.40 -4.43
N ALA A 347 -54.21 -15.19 -3.64
CA ALA A 347 -53.23 -14.12 -3.87
C ALA A 347 -52.59 -14.15 -5.27
N LYS A 348 -52.10 -15.32 -5.71
CA LYS A 348 -51.49 -15.49 -7.06
C LYS A 348 -52.49 -15.28 -8.19
N MET A 349 -53.74 -15.69 -7.98
CA MET A 349 -54.83 -15.48 -8.94
C MET A 349 -55.14 -13.98 -9.09
N LEU A 350 -55.21 -13.26 -7.97
CA LEU A 350 -55.41 -11.81 -7.96
C LEU A 350 -54.29 -11.10 -8.72
N GLU A 351 -53.02 -11.43 -8.48
CA GLU A 351 -51.88 -10.84 -9.21
C GLU A 351 -52.00 -11.03 -10.74
N ARG A 352 -52.38 -12.24 -11.18
CA ARG A 352 -52.62 -12.51 -12.61
C ARG A 352 -53.74 -11.64 -13.18
N HIS A 353 -54.89 -11.56 -12.50
CA HIS A 353 -56.00 -10.74 -13.01
C HIS A 353 -55.69 -9.25 -12.99
N LEU A 354 -55.04 -8.75 -11.94
CA LEU A 354 -54.58 -7.36 -11.89
C LEU A 354 -53.69 -7.01 -13.08
N SER A 355 -52.84 -7.93 -13.55
CA SER A 355 -52.00 -7.72 -14.74
C SER A 355 -52.81 -7.51 -16.03
N GLU A 356 -54.02 -8.07 -16.11
CA GLU A 356 -54.94 -7.94 -17.25
C GLU A 356 -55.87 -6.72 -17.12
N SER A 357 -56.10 -6.22 -15.90
CA SER A 357 -57.07 -5.17 -15.54
C SER A 357 -56.60 -3.73 -15.78
N PHE A 358 -55.38 -3.54 -16.30
CA PHE A 358 -54.88 -2.22 -16.68
C PHE A 358 -55.60 -1.73 -17.95
N THR A 359 -56.09 -0.50 -17.92
CA THR A 359 -56.49 0.24 -19.14
C THR A 359 -55.27 0.53 -20.01
N GLU A 360 -55.48 0.87 -21.29
CA GLU A 360 -54.38 1.18 -22.20
C GLU A 360 -53.51 2.33 -21.69
N ALA A 361 -54.13 3.40 -21.19
CA ALA A 361 -53.42 4.53 -20.58
C ALA A 361 -52.57 4.10 -19.37
N GLU A 362 -53.09 3.23 -18.50
CA GLU A 362 -52.36 2.76 -17.32
C GLU A 362 -51.23 1.76 -17.69
N ARG A 363 -51.37 1.00 -18.78
CA ARG A 363 -50.28 0.16 -19.31
C ARG A 363 -49.13 1.02 -19.82
N VAL A 364 -49.46 2.11 -20.53
CA VAL A 364 -48.48 3.10 -20.97
C VAL A 364 -47.80 3.74 -19.76
N ASP A 365 -48.55 4.17 -18.74
CA ASP A 365 -47.99 4.77 -17.52
C ASP A 365 -47.11 3.79 -16.74
N ARG A 366 -47.55 2.54 -16.56
CA ARG A 366 -46.77 1.51 -15.87
C ARG A 366 -45.46 1.23 -16.60
N THR A 367 -45.50 1.11 -17.93
CA THR A 367 -44.31 0.91 -18.76
C THR A 367 -43.38 2.10 -18.64
N ARG A 368 -43.90 3.33 -18.79
CA ARG A 368 -43.14 4.57 -18.62
C ARG A 368 -42.45 4.66 -17.26
N LEU A 369 -43.17 4.44 -16.16
CA LEU A 369 -42.61 4.50 -14.80
C LEU A 369 -41.56 3.40 -14.57
N SER A 370 -41.83 2.17 -15.02
CA SER A 370 -40.87 1.06 -14.91
C SER A 370 -39.60 1.36 -15.71
N SER A 371 -39.73 1.86 -16.94
CA SER A 371 -38.60 2.25 -17.79
C SER A 371 -37.80 3.41 -17.20
N GLN A 372 -38.46 4.41 -16.61
CA GLN A 372 -37.77 5.50 -15.91
C GLN A 372 -37.03 5.01 -14.67
N ILE A 373 -37.62 4.10 -13.88
CA ILE A 373 -36.94 3.48 -12.74
C ILE A 373 -35.70 2.70 -13.19
N ALA A 374 -35.82 1.89 -14.24
CA ALA A 374 -34.69 1.14 -14.82
C ALA A 374 -33.60 2.10 -15.30
N SER A 375 -33.96 3.09 -16.11
CA SER A 375 -33.02 4.09 -16.65
C SER A 375 -32.28 4.85 -15.54
N VAL A 376 -32.97 5.30 -14.49
CA VAL A 376 -32.33 6.00 -13.35
C VAL A 376 -31.43 5.06 -12.55
N THR A 377 -31.81 3.78 -12.43
CA THR A 377 -31.00 2.77 -11.73
C THR A 377 -29.72 2.45 -12.50
N GLU A 378 -29.82 2.28 -13.82
CA GLU A 378 -28.68 2.00 -14.72
C GLU A 378 -27.76 3.21 -14.87
N ALA A 379 -28.30 4.43 -14.84
CA ALA A 379 -27.52 5.67 -14.90
C ALA A 379 -26.84 6.06 -13.58
N ARG A 380 -26.92 5.24 -12.52
CA ARG A 380 -26.22 5.53 -11.26
C ARG A 380 -24.70 5.43 -11.49
N PRO A 381 -23.91 6.39 -10.98
CA PRO A 381 -22.46 6.30 -11.08
C PRO A 381 -21.93 5.10 -10.29
N GLU A 382 -20.80 4.55 -10.74
CA GLU A 382 -20.06 3.54 -9.98
C GLU A 382 -19.68 4.08 -8.60
N ALA A 383 -19.75 3.21 -7.59
CA ALA A 383 -19.38 3.59 -6.23
C ALA A 383 -17.89 3.90 -6.14
N PRO A 384 -17.49 4.96 -5.40
CA PRO A 384 -16.09 5.23 -5.14
C PRO A 384 -15.40 4.01 -4.53
N PRO A 385 -14.13 3.76 -4.90
CA PRO A 385 -13.38 2.66 -4.32
C PRO A 385 -13.30 2.82 -2.80
N ARG A 386 -13.20 1.69 -2.10
CA ARG A 386 -12.98 1.65 -0.65
C ARG A 386 -11.58 1.12 -0.37
N ALA A 387 -10.92 1.66 0.65
CA ALA A 387 -9.55 1.29 1.02
C ALA A 387 -9.45 0.91 2.51
N TYR A 388 -8.59 -0.07 2.79
CA TYR A 388 -8.26 -0.55 4.13
C TYR A 388 -7.25 0.42 4.79
N ILE A 389 -7.72 1.60 5.21
CA ILE A 389 -6.85 2.69 5.69
C ILE A 389 -7.26 3.20 7.07
N TRP A 390 -6.29 3.74 7.82
CA TRP A 390 -6.56 4.71 8.88
C TRP A 390 -6.72 6.10 8.28
N TYR A 391 -7.32 7.03 9.02
CA TYR A 391 -7.58 8.38 8.52
C TYR A 391 -7.30 9.45 9.56
N GLU A 392 -7.10 10.67 9.08
CA GLU A 392 -7.01 11.87 9.91
C GLU A 392 -7.94 12.93 9.34
N ASP A 393 -8.70 13.59 10.22
CA ASP A 393 -9.77 14.52 9.84
C ASP A 393 -9.74 15.83 10.65
N THR A 394 -8.60 16.11 11.29
CA THR A 394 -8.43 17.29 12.14
C THR A 394 -7.11 18.00 11.87
N PRO A 395 -7.11 19.33 11.67
CA PRO A 395 -5.88 20.12 11.62
C PRO A 395 -5.30 20.43 13.01
N LYS A 396 -6.03 20.11 14.07
CA LYS A 396 -5.67 20.46 15.45
C LYS A 396 -4.59 19.52 15.98
N PRO A 397 -3.47 20.05 16.51
CA PRO A 397 -2.45 19.24 17.15
C PRO A 397 -3.02 18.34 18.25
N VAL A 398 -2.72 17.04 18.15
CA VAL A 398 -3.01 16.06 19.22
C VAL A 398 -1.79 15.98 20.12
N LYS A 399 -2.02 15.99 21.44
CA LYS A 399 -0.97 15.83 22.45
C LYS A 399 -0.55 14.37 22.51
N THR A 400 0.76 14.14 22.61
CA THR A 400 1.35 12.81 22.79
C THR A 400 2.11 12.81 24.10
N GLN A 401 1.95 11.75 24.88
CA GLN A 401 2.61 11.60 26.18
C GLN A 401 3.82 10.67 26.05
N LEU A 402 4.90 11.02 26.72
CA LEU A 402 5.96 10.11 27.14
C LEU A 402 5.42 9.25 28.29
N PHE A 403 5.66 7.95 28.25
CA PHE A 403 5.22 7.03 29.30
C PHE A 403 6.39 6.48 30.10
N GLU A 404 6.18 6.32 31.41
CA GLU A 404 7.13 5.63 32.26
C GLU A 404 7.20 4.15 31.87
N ARG A 405 8.38 3.68 31.47
CA ARG A 405 8.60 2.28 31.03
C ARG A 405 7.64 1.81 29.94
N GLY A 406 7.14 2.72 29.12
CA GLY A 406 6.23 2.41 28.02
C GLY A 406 4.78 2.13 28.44
N ASP A 407 4.45 2.27 29.73
CA ASP A 407 3.11 2.01 30.26
C ASP A 407 2.13 3.16 29.93
N PRO A 408 1.12 2.93 29.07
CA PRO A 408 0.21 3.99 28.63
C PRO A 408 -0.62 4.61 29.78
N TYR A 409 -0.68 3.96 30.95
CA TYR A 409 -1.35 4.47 32.14
C TYR A 409 -0.48 5.37 33.02
N SER A 410 0.81 5.46 32.72
CA SER A 410 1.80 6.19 33.51
C SER A 410 2.43 7.35 32.70
N PRO A 411 1.66 8.41 32.36
CA PRO A 411 2.18 9.55 31.60
C PRO A 411 3.17 10.37 32.43
N ARG A 412 4.31 10.70 31.82
CA ARG A 412 5.42 11.43 32.48
C ARG A 412 5.68 12.81 31.88
N GLY A 413 5.14 13.12 30.70
CA GLY A 413 5.24 14.46 30.10
C GLY A 413 4.87 14.49 28.62
N GLU A 414 4.56 15.68 28.11
CA GLU A 414 4.19 15.85 26.70
C GLU A 414 5.42 15.81 25.79
N VAL A 415 5.31 15.11 24.65
CA VAL A 415 6.32 15.05 23.59
C VAL A 415 5.72 15.60 22.30
N LYS A 416 6.50 16.45 21.63
CA LYS A 416 6.14 17.02 20.32
C LYS A 416 6.63 16.10 19.19
N PRO A 417 6.01 16.15 17.99
CA PRO A 417 6.54 15.47 16.82
C PRO A 417 8.01 15.83 16.57
N ALA A 418 8.84 14.81 16.46
CA ALA A 418 10.28 14.95 16.26
C ALA A 418 10.81 13.77 15.43
N VAL A 419 11.99 13.97 14.85
CA VAL A 419 12.77 12.92 14.19
C VAL A 419 13.95 12.56 15.08
N PRO A 420 14.52 11.34 14.96
CA PRO A 420 15.60 10.89 15.83
C PRO A 420 16.78 11.86 15.82
N VAL A 421 17.23 12.29 17.00
CA VAL A 421 18.27 13.33 17.12
C VAL A 421 19.55 12.94 16.40
N ILE A 422 19.96 11.68 16.47
CA ILE A 422 21.15 11.15 15.79
C ILE A 422 21.10 11.29 14.26
N LEU A 423 19.90 11.36 13.67
CA LEU A 423 19.71 11.49 12.22
C LEU A 423 19.55 12.96 11.76
N ARG A 424 19.62 13.92 12.68
CA ARG A 424 19.41 15.34 12.38
C ARG A 424 20.66 15.97 11.79
N ASN A 425 20.86 15.77 10.49
CA ASN A 425 21.86 16.53 9.72
C ASN A 425 21.27 17.86 9.25
N GLY A 426 21.28 18.85 10.14
CA GLY A 426 20.80 20.22 9.88
C GLY A 426 19.47 20.57 10.55
N ARG A 427 18.86 21.70 10.13
CA ARG A 427 17.63 22.22 10.74
C ARG A 427 16.40 21.52 10.18
N VAL A 428 15.73 20.74 11.02
CA VAL A 428 14.39 20.19 10.75
C VAL A 428 13.34 21.14 11.32
N ARG A 429 12.52 21.75 10.46
CA ARG A 429 11.42 22.61 10.88
C ARG A 429 10.28 21.77 11.46
N PRO A 430 9.52 22.25 12.46
CA PRO A 430 8.31 21.57 12.93
C PRO A 430 7.26 21.40 11.81
N PRO A 431 6.37 20.39 11.93
CA PRO A 431 5.26 20.21 10.99
C PRO A 431 4.29 21.41 11.05
N ALA A 432 3.71 21.74 9.90
CA ALA A 432 2.65 22.73 9.78
C ALA A 432 1.31 22.03 9.51
N SER A 433 0.25 22.45 10.20
CA SER A 433 -1.10 21.94 9.97
C SER A 433 -1.57 22.21 8.54
N LEU A 434 -2.23 21.23 7.94
CA LEU A 434 -2.94 21.36 6.68
C LEU A 434 -4.41 21.75 6.94
N LYS A 435 -5.21 21.87 5.87
CA LYS A 435 -6.64 22.23 6.00
C LYS A 435 -7.44 21.16 6.74
N THR A 436 -7.12 19.88 6.50
CA THR A 436 -7.91 18.72 6.94
C THR A 436 -7.16 17.80 7.88
N SER A 437 -5.85 17.99 8.06
CA SER A 437 -4.99 17.15 8.91
C SER A 437 -3.89 17.97 9.59
N THR A 438 -3.21 17.38 10.57
CA THR A 438 -2.08 18.00 11.27
C THR A 438 -0.83 18.14 10.40
N GLY A 439 -0.79 17.49 9.23
CA GLY A 439 0.34 17.53 8.29
C GLY A 439 1.61 16.84 8.80
N ARG A 440 1.52 16.14 9.95
CA ARG A 440 2.69 15.52 10.60
C ARG A 440 3.24 14.36 9.77
N ARG A 441 2.39 13.59 9.11
CA ARG A 441 2.81 12.42 8.32
C ARG A 441 3.53 12.84 7.04
N LEU A 442 2.98 13.82 6.32
CA LEU A 442 3.62 14.41 5.16
C LEU A 442 4.95 15.09 5.53
N TRP A 443 5.01 15.74 6.69
CA TRP A 443 6.26 16.30 7.22
C TRP A 443 7.33 15.23 7.43
N LEU A 444 6.99 14.11 8.09
CA LEU A 444 7.92 13.01 8.32
C LEU A 444 8.40 12.40 7.00
N ALA A 445 7.48 12.16 6.06
CA ALA A 445 7.82 11.60 4.76
C ALA A 445 8.78 12.49 3.95
N ARG A 446 8.54 13.81 3.95
CA ARG A 446 9.42 14.78 3.29
C ARG A 446 10.80 14.86 3.93
N TRP A 447 10.89 14.72 5.26
CA TRP A 447 12.18 14.64 5.93
C TRP A 447 12.91 13.33 5.58
N MET A 448 12.22 12.20 5.60
CA MET A 448 12.77 10.87 5.28
C MET A 448 13.45 10.85 3.91
N THR A 449 12.87 11.52 2.92
CA THR A 449 13.38 11.52 1.54
C THR A 449 14.22 12.76 1.21
N SER A 450 14.52 13.59 2.22
CA SER A 450 15.41 14.74 2.07
C SER A 450 16.88 14.30 2.02
N ARG A 451 17.74 15.12 1.38
CA ARG A 451 19.21 14.88 1.39
C ARG A 451 19.85 14.88 2.77
N SER A 452 19.19 15.48 3.77
CA SER A 452 19.68 15.45 5.15
C SER A 452 19.49 14.10 5.84
N ASN A 453 18.58 13.25 5.36
CA ASN A 453 18.41 11.92 5.94
C ASN A 453 19.48 10.96 5.37
N PRO A 454 20.31 10.33 6.23
CA PRO A 454 21.41 9.49 5.76
C PRO A 454 21.02 8.03 5.47
N LEU A 455 19.79 7.60 5.79
CA LEU A 455 19.43 6.17 5.83
C LEU A 455 18.50 5.74 4.69
N VAL A 456 17.46 6.51 4.35
CA VAL A 456 16.40 6.03 3.45
C VAL A 456 16.92 5.57 2.09
N ALA A 457 17.84 6.32 1.49
CA ALA A 457 18.45 5.93 0.22
C ALA A 457 19.34 4.68 0.38
N ARG A 458 20.15 4.60 1.44
CA ARG A 458 21.04 3.46 1.71
C ARG A 458 20.26 2.18 1.93
N VAL A 459 19.25 2.22 2.78
CA VAL A 459 18.37 1.10 3.10
C VAL A 459 17.67 0.60 1.84
N PHE A 460 17.11 1.52 1.04
CA PHE A 460 16.41 1.12 -0.17
C PHE A 460 17.35 0.54 -1.25
N VAL A 461 18.49 1.18 -1.51
CA VAL A 461 19.52 0.67 -2.43
C VAL A 461 20.01 -0.71 -1.99
N ASN A 462 20.24 -0.90 -0.70
CA ASN A 462 20.69 -2.18 -0.15
C ASN A 462 19.70 -3.31 -0.44
N ARG A 463 18.39 -3.06 -0.32
CA ARG A 463 17.35 -4.05 -0.66
C ARG A 463 17.31 -4.34 -2.16
N LEU A 464 17.38 -3.31 -3.01
CA LEU A 464 17.44 -3.52 -4.46
C LEU A 464 18.65 -4.38 -4.85
N TRP A 465 19.81 -4.09 -4.24
CA TRP A 465 21.04 -4.82 -4.44
C TRP A 465 20.91 -6.28 -4.01
N GLN A 466 20.40 -6.52 -2.81
CA GLN A 466 20.19 -7.84 -2.24
C GLN A 466 19.31 -8.72 -3.15
N HIS A 467 18.16 -8.20 -3.62
CA HIS A 467 17.27 -9.00 -4.48
C HIS A 467 17.90 -9.37 -5.84
N LEU A 468 18.91 -8.64 -6.30
CA LEU A 468 19.64 -8.94 -7.55
C LEU A 468 20.88 -9.81 -7.33
N LEU A 469 21.60 -9.61 -6.23
CA LEU A 469 22.94 -10.20 -5.98
C LEU A 469 23.01 -11.17 -4.79
N GLY A 470 21.91 -11.37 -4.07
CA GLY A 470 21.75 -12.35 -3.00
C GLY A 470 21.76 -11.72 -1.63
N ASP A 471 22.89 -11.13 -1.26
CA ASP A 471 23.06 -10.41 0.01
C ASP A 471 23.13 -8.92 -0.25
N GLY A 472 22.67 -8.13 0.72
CA GLY A 472 22.90 -6.70 0.75
C GLY A 472 24.39 -6.36 0.85
N LEU A 473 24.72 -5.12 0.50
CA LEU A 473 26.01 -4.52 0.86
C LEU A 473 26.16 -4.40 2.38
N VAL A 474 25.04 -4.24 3.07
CA VAL A 474 24.84 -4.47 4.51
C VAL A 474 23.95 -5.70 4.66
N THR A 475 24.42 -6.72 5.36
CA THR A 475 23.74 -8.02 5.51
C THR A 475 22.55 -7.97 6.47
N THR A 476 22.53 -7.01 7.40
CA THR A 476 21.38 -6.72 8.27
C THR A 476 20.40 -5.75 7.57
N GLU A 477 19.51 -6.29 6.74
CA GLU A 477 18.70 -5.53 5.78
C GLU A 477 17.88 -4.35 6.34
N SER A 478 17.41 -4.49 7.58
CA SER A 478 16.59 -3.47 8.26
C SER A 478 17.19 -3.00 9.58
N ASP A 479 18.50 -3.21 9.76
CA ASP A 479 19.25 -2.71 10.90
C ASP A 479 20.62 -2.16 10.43
N PHE A 480 20.69 -0.84 10.32
CA PHE A 480 21.87 -0.07 9.96
C PHE A 480 22.45 0.66 11.19
N GLY A 481 21.90 0.40 12.39
CA GLY A 481 22.39 0.98 13.64
C GLY A 481 23.70 0.35 14.09
N GLU A 482 24.12 0.67 15.32
CA GLU A 482 25.37 0.16 15.92
C GLU A 482 25.39 -1.37 16.06
N MET A 483 24.21 -2.01 16.05
CA MET A 483 24.06 -3.46 16.11
C MET A 483 24.04 -4.12 14.72
N GLY A 484 23.95 -3.33 13.66
CA GLY A 484 23.98 -3.78 12.27
C GLY A 484 25.38 -4.08 11.76
N ASP A 485 25.46 -4.77 10.62
CA ASP A 485 26.73 -5.08 9.97
C ASP A 485 27.35 -3.85 9.30
N VAL A 486 28.69 -3.76 9.31
CA VAL A 486 29.43 -2.75 8.56
C VAL A 486 29.53 -3.16 7.09
N PRO A 487 29.25 -2.26 6.12
CA PRO A 487 29.28 -2.60 4.71
C PRO A 487 30.71 -2.87 4.20
N PHE A 488 30.88 -3.99 3.48
CA PHE A 488 32.16 -4.33 2.82
C PHE A 488 32.52 -3.37 1.67
N HIS A 489 31.51 -2.71 1.10
CA HIS A 489 31.65 -1.74 0.02
C HIS A 489 30.89 -0.45 0.36
N GLN A 490 31.27 0.22 1.46
CA GLN A 490 30.61 1.45 1.90
C GLN A 490 30.60 2.54 0.81
N GLU A 491 31.73 2.77 0.15
CA GLU A 491 31.82 3.79 -0.90
C GLU A 491 30.87 3.52 -2.07
N LEU A 492 30.68 2.25 -2.43
CA LEU A 492 29.71 1.84 -3.45
C LEU A 492 28.28 2.10 -2.99
N LEU A 493 27.95 1.76 -1.74
CA LEU A 493 26.62 2.01 -1.17
C LEU A 493 26.31 3.52 -1.15
N ASP A 494 27.27 4.33 -0.71
CA ASP A 494 27.15 5.79 -0.65
C ASP A 494 27.02 6.39 -2.06
N TRP A 495 27.83 5.92 -3.01
CA TRP A 495 27.74 6.35 -4.41
C TRP A 495 26.38 6.02 -5.04
N LEU A 496 25.88 4.79 -4.86
CA LEU A 496 24.57 4.36 -5.36
C LEU A 496 23.43 5.13 -4.69
N SER A 497 23.54 5.39 -3.39
CA SER A 497 22.54 6.16 -2.64
C SER A 497 22.47 7.61 -3.11
N ALA A 498 23.63 8.25 -3.28
CA ALA A 498 23.70 9.59 -3.86
C ALA A 498 23.15 9.62 -5.29
N ASP A 499 23.52 8.65 -6.13
CA ASP A 499 23.06 8.53 -7.50
C ASP A 499 21.54 8.31 -7.62
N LEU A 500 20.94 7.56 -6.70
CA LEU A 500 19.48 7.41 -6.61
C LEU A 500 18.79 8.75 -6.35
N ILE A 501 19.29 9.51 -5.38
CA ILE A 501 18.75 10.83 -5.03
C ILE A 501 18.94 11.81 -6.19
N ASP A 502 20.14 11.89 -6.75
CA ASP A 502 20.51 12.79 -7.84
C ASP A 502 19.66 12.54 -9.11
N SER A 503 19.26 11.29 -9.32
CA SER A 503 18.49 10.86 -10.49
C SER A 503 16.97 10.84 -10.28
N GLY A 504 16.49 11.52 -9.24
CA GLY A 504 15.05 11.66 -8.97
C GLY A 504 14.38 10.37 -8.51
N TRP A 505 15.08 9.55 -7.72
CA TRP A 505 14.55 8.36 -7.05
C TRP A 505 13.95 7.30 -7.99
N LYS A 506 14.46 7.20 -9.23
CA LYS A 506 13.97 6.27 -10.25
C LYS A 506 14.48 4.84 -10.06
N VAL A 507 13.56 3.93 -9.72
CA VAL A 507 13.86 2.54 -9.38
C VAL A 507 14.31 1.75 -10.59
N LYS A 508 13.57 1.84 -11.73
CA LYS A 508 13.94 1.11 -12.96
C LYS A 508 15.30 1.54 -13.49
N ARG A 509 15.68 2.81 -13.30
CA ARG A 509 17.03 3.30 -13.62
C ARG A 509 18.09 2.61 -12.75
N MET A 510 17.89 2.57 -11.43
CA MET A 510 18.83 1.93 -10.51
C MET A 510 18.99 0.43 -10.80
N LEU A 511 17.87 -0.28 -10.99
CA LEU A 511 17.89 -1.70 -11.35
C LEU A 511 18.61 -1.95 -12.66
N ARG A 512 18.34 -1.12 -13.69
CA ARG A 512 19.07 -1.18 -14.97
C ARG A 512 20.57 -1.04 -14.75
N GLN A 513 21.00 -0.06 -13.95
CA GLN A 513 22.41 0.18 -13.66
C GLN A 513 23.09 -1.03 -13.01
N ILE A 514 22.40 -1.69 -12.06
CA ILE A 514 22.93 -2.90 -11.42
C ILE A 514 23.02 -4.05 -12.44
N VAL A 515 21.94 -4.37 -13.16
CA VAL A 515 21.91 -5.54 -14.05
C VAL A 515 22.73 -5.38 -15.35
N THR A 516 23.15 -4.16 -15.69
CA THR A 516 24.07 -3.91 -16.82
C THR A 516 25.55 -3.87 -16.41
N SER A 517 25.85 -3.88 -15.11
CA SER A 517 27.22 -3.97 -14.59
C SER A 517 27.91 -5.27 -15.01
N ALA A 518 29.23 -5.23 -15.17
CA ALA A 518 30.04 -6.45 -15.31
C ALA A 518 29.99 -7.33 -14.05
N VAL A 519 29.87 -6.73 -12.85
CA VAL A 519 29.70 -7.43 -11.57
C VAL A 519 28.48 -8.35 -11.59
N TYR A 520 27.31 -7.83 -11.95
CA TYR A 520 26.09 -8.65 -12.06
C TYR A 520 26.21 -9.73 -13.14
N ARG A 521 27.01 -9.48 -14.18
CA ARG A 521 27.16 -10.38 -15.34
C ARG A 521 28.22 -11.47 -15.15
N MET A 522 28.95 -11.48 -14.05
CA MET A 522 29.96 -12.50 -13.79
C MET A 522 29.39 -13.93 -13.81
N ASP A 523 30.24 -14.90 -14.14
CA ASP A 523 29.97 -16.31 -13.90
C ASP A 523 30.06 -16.67 -12.42
N SER A 524 29.57 -17.87 -12.08
CA SER A 524 29.58 -18.39 -10.72
C SER A 524 30.66 -19.47 -10.48
N ARG A 525 31.59 -19.64 -11.42
CA ARG A 525 32.57 -20.73 -11.34
C ARG A 525 33.52 -20.50 -10.16
N PRO A 526 33.80 -21.54 -9.34
CA PRO A 526 34.68 -21.42 -8.19
C PRO A 526 36.13 -21.14 -8.61
N GLN A 527 36.87 -20.46 -7.75
CA GLN A 527 38.33 -20.29 -7.85
C GLN A 527 38.93 -20.53 -6.47
N ALA A 528 39.79 -21.55 -6.35
CA ALA A 528 40.29 -22.02 -5.04
C ALA A 528 40.92 -20.90 -4.19
N ALA A 529 41.78 -20.08 -4.79
CA ALA A 529 42.42 -18.96 -4.09
C ALA A 529 41.40 -17.91 -3.59
N ALA A 530 40.40 -17.58 -4.41
CA ALA A 530 39.36 -16.61 -4.03
C ALA A 530 38.43 -17.16 -2.94
N ILE A 531 38.09 -18.46 -2.99
CA ILE A 531 37.30 -19.13 -1.95
C ILE A 531 38.06 -19.18 -0.63
N ALA A 532 39.37 -19.44 -0.66
CA ALA A 532 40.18 -19.45 0.55
C ALA A 532 40.26 -18.06 1.21
N SER A 533 40.30 -16.99 0.40
CA SER A 533 40.40 -15.61 0.89
C SER A 533 39.04 -15.00 1.29
N ASP A 534 37.99 -15.28 0.52
CA ASP A 534 36.64 -14.73 0.70
C ASP A 534 35.59 -15.83 0.44
N PRO A 535 35.44 -16.78 1.39
CA PRO A 535 34.51 -17.91 1.25
C PRO A 535 33.04 -17.47 1.25
N GLN A 536 32.74 -16.28 1.79
CA GLN A 536 31.39 -15.73 1.85
C GLN A 536 31.05 -14.82 0.66
N GLU A 537 32.00 -14.64 -0.27
CA GLU A 537 31.82 -13.86 -1.50
C GLU A 537 31.45 -12.39 -1.24
N ARG A 538 31.88 -11.85 -0.09
CA ARG A 538 31.63 -10.47 0.36
C ARG A 538 32.30 -9.45 -0.55
N LEU A 539 33.43 -9.81 -1.16
CA LEU A 539 34.17 -8.98 -2.11
C LEU A 539 33.58 -9.01 -3.53
N LEU A 540 32.55 -9.84 -3.78
CA LEU A 540 31.85 -9.92 -5.07
C LEU A 540 32.77 -10.33 -6.23
N TRP A 541 33.73 -11.22 -5.95
CA TRP A 541 34.68 -11.72 -6.96
C TRP A 541 34.01 -12.59 -8.03
N ARG A 542 32.82 -13.14 -7.76
CA ARG A 542 31.96 -13.91 -8.68
C ARG A 542 30.48 -13.59 -8.48
N PHE A 543 29.62 -14.03 -9.40
CA PHE A 543 28.17 -14.01 -9.16
C PHE A 543 27.78 -15.15 -8.21
N ARG A 544 27.07 -14.82 -7.12
CA ARG A 544 26.66 -15.77 -6.10
C ARG A 544 25.56 -16.69 -6.61
N GLN A 545 25.66 -17.98 -6.31
CA GLN A 545 24.57 -18.90 -6.62
C GLN A 545 23.43 -18.70 -5.64
N ARG A 546 22.20 -18.58 -6.15
CA ARG A 546 21.01 -18.32 -5.34
C ARG A 546 19.96 -19.39 -5.59
N ARG A 547 19.22 -19.74 -4.53
CA ARG A 547 18.02 -20.55 -4.65
C ARG A 547 16.93 -19.70 -5.31
N LEU A 548 16.10 -20.33 -6.14
CA LEU A 548 14.88 -19.68 -6.59
C LEU A 548 13.91 -19.61 -5.41
N ASP A 549 13.20 -18.49 -5.30
CA ASP A 549 12.05 -18.40 -4.40
C ASP A 549 10.91 -19.33 -4.89
N ALA A 550 10.00 -19.66 -3.97
CA ALA A 550 8.94 -20.63 -4.20
C ALA A 550 8.00 -20.18 -5.33
N GLU A 551 7.78 -18.89 -5.45
CA GLU A 551 6.90 -18.23 -6.40
C GLU A 551 7.49 -18.29 -7.80
N ALA A 552 8.74 -17.85 -8.00
CA ALA A 552 9.41 -17.96 -9.30
C ALA A 552 9.52 -19.42 -9.73
N PHE A 553 9.73 -20.36 -8.80
CA PHE A 553 9.70 -21.78 -9.12
C PHE A 553 8.31 -22.24 -9.58
N ARG A 554 7.25 -21.98 -8.81
CA ARG A 554 5.86 -22.33 -9.14
C ARG A 554 5.42 -21.71 -10.45
N ASP A 555 5.66 -20.41 -10.63
CA ASP A 555 5.25 -19.67 -11.82
C ASP A 555 6.07 -20.08 -13.04
N SER A 556 7.34 -20.49 -12.86
CA SER A 556 8.11 -21.13 -13.94
C SER A 556 7.44 -22.42 -14.42
N VAL A 557 7.00 -23.29 -13.50
CA VAL A 557 6.31 -24.53 -13.86
C VAL A 557 5.02 -24.22 -14.61
N LEU A 558 4.17 -23.34 -14.07
CA LEU A 558 2.90 -22.94 -14.69
C LEU A 558 3.10 -22.24 -16.05
N ALA A 559 4.14 -21.43 -16.19
CA ALA A 559 4.44 -20.73 -17.45
C ALA A 559 4.88 -21.72 -18.53
N VAL A 560 5.69 -22.72 -18.17
CA VAL A 560 6.17 -23.75 -19.10
C VAL A 560 5.06 -24.72 -19.51
N THR A 561 4.12 -25.04 -18.61
CA THR A 561 2.96 -25.90 -18.92
C THR A 561 1.81 -25.15 -19.60
N GLY A 562 1.89 -23.83 -19.73
CA GLY A 562 0.82 -23.00 -20.31
C GLY A 562 -0.38 -22.79 -19.38
N GLN A 563 -0.24 -23.07 -18.09
CA GLN A 563 -1.30 -22.97 -17.08
C GLN A 563 -1.25 -21.68 -16.24
N LEU A 564 -0.23 -20.84 -16.44
CA LEU A 564 -0.10 -19.57 -15.71
C LEU A 564 -1.25 -18.62 -16.04
N ASN A 565 -2.03 -18.24 -15.03
CA ASN A 565 -3.01 -17.15 -15.14
C ASN A 565 -2.25 -15.82 -15.20
N ARG A 566 -2.42 -15.08 -16.29
CA ARG A 566 -1.77 -13.77 -16.51
C ARG A 566 -2.70 -12.58 -16.24
N THR A 567 -3.87 -12.84 -15.66
CA THR A 567 -4.80 -11.78 -15.27
C THR A 567 -4.19 -11.03 -14.11
N MET A 568 -3.84 -9.77 -14.35
CA MET A 568 -3.31 -8.90 -13.31
C MET A 568 -4.43 -8.23 -12.53
N ARG A 569 -4.13 -7.86 -11.28
CA ARG A 569 -4.96 -7.01 -10.42
C ARG A 569 -6.28 -7.66 -10.00
N GLY A 570 -7.00 -6.98 -9.13
CA GLY A 570 -8.31 -7.41 -8.64
C GLY A 570 -8.26 -8.21 -7.34
N PRO A 571 -9.42 -8.64 -6.81
CA PRO A 571 -9.47 -9.45 -5.60
C PRO A 571 -8.63 -10.73 -5.72
N SER A 572 -8.01 -11.15 -4.61
CA SER A 572 -7.27 -12.41 -4.56
C SER A 572 -8.18 -13.62 -4.75
N VAL A 573 -7.61 -14.68 -5.31
CA VAL A 573 -8.28 -15.97 -5.47
C VAL A 573 -8.01 -16.80 -4.23
N TYR A 574 -9.06 -17.11 -3.47
CA TYR A 574 -8.99 -18.09 -2.40
C TYR A 574 -9.17 -19.48 -3.00
N PRO A 575 -8.23 -20.42 -2.79
CA PRO A 575 -8.46 -21.81 -3.17
C PRO A 575 -9.72 -22.30 -2.45
N THR A 576 -10.68 -22.81 -3.22
CA THR A 576 -11.90 -23.44 -2.69
C THR A 576 -11.62 -24.77 -2.05
#